data_AF-G3IBA0-F1
#
_entry.id   AF-G3IBA0-F1
#
_cell.length_a   1.000
_cell.length_b   1.000
_cell.length_c   1.000
_cell.angle_alpha   90.00
_cell.angle_beta   90.00
_cell.angle_gamma   90.00
#
_symmetry.space_group_name_H-M   'P 1'
#
loop_
_entity.id
_entity.type
_entity.pdbx_description
1 polymer ?
#
loop_
_entity_poly.entity_id
_entity_poly.type
_entity_poly.pdbx_seq_one_letter_code
_entity_poly.pdbx_strand_id
1 'polypeptide(L)'
;MSAKAISEQTGKELLYKYICTTSAIQNRFKGVDVGDVDAKAQNLLVGVDEKLNTEDIKRCLLVHTPEDKKEILASFISGLLNFYEDLYFTYLEINPLVVTKDDVYILDLAAKVDGMADYICKVKWGDIEFPPPFGREAYPEEAYIADLDAKSGASLKLTLLNPKGQIWTMVAGGGASNVYSDTICDLGGVIELANYGEYLGAPSEEQTYD
;
A
#
# COMPACT_ATOMS: atom_id res chain seq x y z
N MET A 1 20.51 7.01 6.97
CA MET A 1 20.28 6.76 5.53
C MET A 1 18.78 6.64 5.33
N SER A 2 18.23 6.81 4.14
CA SER A 2 16.79 6.62 3.92
C SER A 2 16.63 5.96 2.57
N ALA A 3 16.00 4.78 2.58
CA ALA A 3 15.69 4.02 1.39
C ALA A 3 14.16 4.00 1.28
N LYS A 4 13.59 4.75 0.34
CA LYS A 4 12.22 4.48 -0.11
C LYS A 4 12.36 3.27 -1.00
N ALA A 5 12.21 2.09 -0.40
CA ALA A 5 12.66 0.87 -1.03
C ALA A 5 11.84 0.60 -2.28
N ILE A 6 10.51 0.72 -2.27
CA ILE A 6 9.67 0.48 -3.46
C ILE A 6 8.37 1.29 -3.36
N SER A 7 7.97 2.00 -4.43
CA SER A 7 6.71 2.74 -4.50
C SER A 7 6.00 2.58 -5.84
N GLU A 8 4.71 2.24 -5.81
CA GLU A 8 3.80 2.46 -6.94
C GLU A 8 3.44 3.95 -7.07
N GLN A 9 3.46 4.49 -8.30
CA GLN A 9 2.93 5.81 -8.63
C GLN A 9 1.41 5.72 -8.84
N THR A 10 0.64 6.55 -8.14
CA THR A 10 -0.83 6.55 -8.17
C THR A 10 -1.41 7.23 -9.43
N GLY A 11 -1.88 6.43 -10.39
CA GLY A 11 -3.32 6.17 -10.53
C GLY A 11 -4.29 7.10 -11.28
N LYS A 12 -3.90 8.16 -12.02
CA LYS A 12 -4.90 8.86 -12.89
C LYS A 12 -4.55 9.12 -14.36
N GLU A 13 -3.30 8.97 -14.79
CA GLU A 13 -2.95 9.02 -16.24
C GLU A 13 -2.67 7.64 -16.86
N LEU A 14 -2.64 6.57 -16.04
CA LEU A 14 -2.18 5.23 -16.42
C LEU A 14 -3.29 4.24 -16.78
N LEU A 15 -4.56 4.57 -16.47
CA LEU A 15 -5.65 3.60 -16.46
C LEU A 15 -6.00 3.00 -17.84
N TYR A 16 -5.45 3.51 -18.95
CA TYR A 16 -5.76 3.02 -20.30
C TYR A 16 -4.56 2.51 -21.11
N LYS A 17 -3.32 2.55 -20.58
CA LYS A 17 -2.14 2.23 -21.43
C LYS A 17 -1.18 1.18 -20.88
N TYR A 18 -1.10 0.93 -19.57
CA TYR A 18 -0.13 -0.02 -19.03
C TYR A 18 -0.63 -0.71 -17.76
N ILE A 19 -1.17 -1.92 -17.94
CA ILE A 19 -1.17 -2.94 -16.89
C ILE A 19 0.30 -3.39 -16.78
N CYS A 20 1.09 -2.74 -15.92
CA CYS A 20 2.51 -3.05 -15.74
C CYS A 20 2.95 -2.73 -14.31
N THR A 21 2.94 -3.75 -13.46
CA THR A 21 3.52 -3.74 -12.11
C THR A 21 5.03 -3.61 -12.21
N THR A 22 5.61 -2.48 -11.82
CA THR A 22 7.07 -2.30 -11.79
C THR A 22 7.49 -1.70 -10.44
N SER A 23 8.57 -2.23 -9.86
CA SER A 23 9.10 -1.79 -8.57
C SER A 23 10.15 -0.69 -8.76
N ALA A 24 9.93 0.50 -8.20
CA ALA A 24 10.87 1.61 -8.26
C ALA A 24 11.60 1.82 -6.93
N ILE A 25 12.93 1.61 -6.92
CA ILE A 25 13.77 1.80 -5.71
C ILE A 25 14.33 3.22 -5.68
N GLN A 26 14.11 3.97 -4.60
CA GLN A 26 14.67 5.31 -4.39
C GLN A 26 15.54 5.41 -3.13
N ASN A 27 16.73 6.03 -3.22
CA ASN A 27 17.62 6.23 -2.07
C ASN A 27 18.05 7.71 -1.90
N ARG A 28 17.91 8.26 -0.68
CA ARG A 28 18.48 9.58 -0.32
C ARG A 28 18.81 9.68 1.18
N PHE A 29 19.92 10.34 1.55
CA PHE A 29 20.46 10.34 2.92
C PHE A 29 20.13 11.59 3.74
N LYS A 30 18.92 11.78 4.32
CA LYS A 30 18.68 12.94 5.25
C LYS A 30 17.70 12.79 6.41
N GLY A 31 17.13 11.61 6.70
CA GLY A 31 16.17 11.49 7.82
C GLY A 31 14.97 12.42 7.63
N VAL A 32 14.58 13.16 8.67
CA VAL A 32 13.44 14.10 8.64
C VAL A 32 13.60 15.20 7.57
N ASP A 33 14.81 15.61 7.22
CA ASP A 33 15.09 16.72 6.29
C ASP A 33 15.29 16.27 4.82
N VAL A 34 14.67 15.14 4.42
CA VAL A 34 14.88 14.57 3.08
C VAL A 34 14.26 15.43 1.96
N GLY A 35 13.17 16.14 2.25
CA GLY A 35 12.42 16.96 1.31
C GLY A 35 11.86 16.13 0.15
N ASP A 36 11.72 16.73 -1.04
CA ASP A 36 11.27 16.02 -2.24
C ASP A 36 12.24 14.87 -2.63
N VAL A 37 11.84 13.63 -2.33
CA VAL A 37 12.61 12.41 -2.61
C VAL A 37 12.53 12.05 -4.09
N ASP A 38 11.36 12.18 -4.70
CA ASP A 38 11.11 11.77 -6.08
C ASP A 38 12.00 12.55 -7.07
N ALA A 39 12.26 13.83 -6.80
CA ALA A 39 13.15 14.64 -7.62
C ALA A 39 14.66 14.45 -7.32
N LYS A 40 15.03 13.91 -6.15
CA LYS A 40 16.41 14.01 -5.63
C LYS A 40 17.07 12.68 -5.31
N ALA A 41 16.33 11.59 -5.32
CA ALA A 41 16.85 10.25 -5.09
C ALA A 41 17.42 9.65 -6.38
N GLN A 42 18.35 8.71 -6.21
CA GLN A 42 18.72 7.81 -7.31
C GLN A 42 17.63 6.77 -7.48
N ASN A 43 17.25 6.49 -8.72
CA ASN A 43 16.16 5.59 -9.06
C ASN A 43 16.66 4.41 -9.88
N LEU A 44 16.15 3.21 -9.58
CA LEU A 44 16.37 2.01 -10.38
C LEU A 44 15.04 1.28 -10.53
N LEU A 45 14.70 0.96 -11.78
CA LEU A 45 13.52 0.19 -12.14
C LEU A 45 13.90 -1.28 -12.28
N VAL A 46 13.16 -2.17 -11.64
CA VAL A 46 13.26 -3.61 -11.85
C VAL A 46 12.03 -4.04 -12.65
N GLY A 47 12.26 -4.64 -13.83
CA GLY A 47 11.18 -5.12 -14.69
C GLY A 47 10.44 -6.31 -14.08
N VAL A 48 9.27 -6.62 -14.65
CA VAL A 48 8.51 -7.83 -14.28
C VAL A 48 9.35 -9.06 -14.56
N ASP A 49 9.41 -9.98 -13.60
CA ASP A 49 10.21 -11.21 -13.64
C ASP A 49 11.73 -11.01 -13.82
N GLU A 50 12.22 -9.77 -13.69
CA GLU A 50 13.63 -9.46 -13.71
C GLU A 50 14.22 -9.52 -12.30
N LYS A 51 15.50 -9.91 -12.20
CA LYS A 51 16.22 -9.91 -10.93
C LYS A 51 17.11 -8.69 -10.82
N LEU A 52 17.09 -8.07 -9.64
CA LEU A 52 18.01 -6.99 -9.32
C LEU A 52 19.45 -7.52 -9.14
N ASN A 53 20.36 -6.98 -9.94
CA ASN A 53 21.78 -7.27 -9.84
C ASN A 53 22.45 -6.31 -8.83
N THR A 54 23.30 -6.84 -7.96
CA THR A 54 24.06 -6.06 -6.97
C THR A 54 25.00 -5.03 -7.62
N GLU A 55 25.52 -5.31 -8.81
CA GLU A 55 26.34 -4.36 -9.56
C GLU A 55 25.54 -3.15 -10.03
N ASP A 56 24.27 -3.35 -10.42
CA ASP A 56 23.37 -2.25 -10.77
C ASP A 56 22.98 -1.41 -9.56
N ILE A 57 22.81 -2.04 -8.38
CA ILE A 57 22.61 -1.30 -7.12
C ILE A 57 23.80 -0.36 -6.84
N LYS A 58 25.02 -0.89 -6.91
CA LYS A 58 26.23 -0.09 -6.64
C LYS A 58 26.39 1.05 -7.64
N ARG A 59 26.17 0.77 -8.93
CA ARG A 59 26.35 1.72 -10.03
C ARG A 59 25.26 2.78 -10.11
N CYS A 60 24.01 2.43 -9.83
CA CYS A 60 22.87 3.32 -10.04
C CYS A 60 22.40 3.96 -8.73
N LEU A 61 22.27 3.19 -7.64
CA LEU A 61 21.67 3.65 -6.39
C LEU A 61 22.70 4.20 -5.39
N LEU A 62 23.92 3.66 -5.39
CA LEU A 62 24.93 3.96 -4.36
C LEU A 62 26.04 4.93 -4.83
N VAL A 63 25.83 5.68 -5.90
CA VAL A 63 26.81 6.60 -6.51
C VAL A 63 27.43 7.58 -5.51
N HIS A 64 26.62 8.10 -4.58
CA HIS A 64 27.04 9.08 -3.57
C HIS A 64 27.24 8.47 -2.17
N THR A 65 27.34 7.15 -2.08
CA THR A 65 27.52 6.43 -0.82
C THR A 65 29.01 6.25 -0.53
N PRO A 66 29.46 6.40 0.73
CA PRO A 66 30.83 6.04 1.15
C PRO A 66 31.20 4.62 0.75
N GLU A 67 32.42 4.43 0.21
CA GLU A 67 32.87 3.16 -0.38
C GLU A 67 32.83 2.00 0.62
N ASP A 68 33.21 2.28 1.87
CA ASP A 68 33.20 1.33 3.00
C ASP A 68 31.80 0.80 3.34
N LYS A 69 30.74 1.49 2.89
CA LYS A 69 29.34 1.12 3.15
C LYS A 69 28.63 0.54 1.93
N LYS A 70 29.24 0.55 0.74
CA LYS A 70 28.55 0.14 -0.49
C LYS A 70 28.20 -1.35 -0.50
N GLU A 71 29.09 -2.21 -0.06
CA GLU A 71 28.85 -3.67 -0.06
C GLU A 71 27.71 -4.07 0.87
N ILE A 72 27.74 -3.60 2.12
CA ILE A 72 26.68 -3.91 3.10
C ILE A 72 25.32 -3.35 2.65
N LEU A 73 25.30 -2.16 2.05
CA LEU A 73 24.08 -1.57 1.50
C LEU A 73 23.56 -2.31 0.27
N ALA A 74 24.44 -2.71 -0.65
CA ALA A 74 24.04 -3.45 -1.84
C ALA A 74 23.45 -4.81 -1.46
N SER A 75 24.06 -5.50 -0.49
CA SER A 75 23.55 -6.75 0.05
C SER A 75 22.19 -6.56 0.74
N PHE A 76 22.06 -5.52 1.57
CA PHE A 76 20.80 -5.19 2.24
C PHE A 76 19.67 -4.87 1.26
N ILE A 77 19.91 -4.01 0.26
CA ILE A 77 18.89 -3.62 -0.74
C ILE A 77 18.46 -4.83 -1.56
N SER A 78 19.40 -5.71 -1.96
CA SER A 78 19.06 -6.93 -2.68
C SER A 78 18.19 -7.88 -1.84
N GLY A 79 18.54 -8.08 -0.56
CA GLY A 79 17.72 -8.87 0.36
C GLY A 79 16.34 -8.24 0.62
N LEU A 80 16.28 -6.92 0.71
CA LEU A 80 15.04 -6.17 0.93
C LEU A 80 14.07 -6.28 -0.26
N LEU A 81 14.57 -6.25 -1.50
CA LEU A 81 13.73 -6.49 -2.68
C LEU A 81 13.18 -7.92 -2.69
N ASN A 82 14.02 -8.93 -2.41
CA ASN A 82 13.53 -10.30 -2.32
C ASN A 82 12.44 -10.43 -1.23
N PHE A 83 12.65 -9.81 -0.07
CA PHE A 83 11.66 -9.76 1.01
C PHE A 83 10.37 -9.06 0.58
N TYR A 84 10.47 -7.96 -0.15
CA TYR A 84 9.33 -7.23 -0.70
C TYR A 84 8.49 -8.11 -1.65
N GLU A 85 9.15 -8.81 -2.57
CA GLU A 85 8.50 -9.69 -3.55
C GLU A 85 7.91 -10.93 -2.88
N ASP A 86 8.68 -11.60 -2.03
CA ASP A 86 8.30 -12.85 -1.33
C ASP A 86 7.11 -12.70 -0.38
N LEU A 87 6.78 -11.46 -0.01
CA LEU A 87 5.71 -11.10 0.92
C LEU A 87 4.68 -10.17 0.28
N TYR A 88 4.67 -10.02 -1.04
CA TYR A 88 3.63 -9.29 -1.78
C TYR A 88 3.42 -7.86 -1.26
N PHE A 89 4.52 -7.16 -0.96
CA PHE A 89 4.46 -5.74 -0.69
C PHE A 89 4.10 -4.97 -1.98
N THR A 90 3.36 -3.88 -1.85
CA THR A 90 3.07 -2.90 -2.90
C THR A 90 3.74 -1.55 -2.63
N TYR A 91 4.19 -1.36 -1.39
CA TYR A 91 4.97 -0.21 -0.96
C TYR A 91 5.82 -0.57 0.25
N LEU A 92 7.08 -0.14 0.25
CA LEU A 92 7.97 -0.31 1.40
C LEU A 92 8.95 0.87 1.45
N GLU A 93 8.95 1.61 2.55
CA GLU A 93 9.86 2.72 2.82
C GLU A 93 10.51 2.54 4.18
N ILE A 94 11.81 2.80 4.24
CA ILE A 94 12.59 2.83 5.47
C ILE A 94 13.27 4.19 5.58
N ASN A 95 12.80 5.04 6.50
CA ASN A 95 13.34 6.39 6.69
C ASN A 95 13.40 6.81 8.18
N PRO A 96 14.53 6.65 8.89
CA PRO A 96 15.85 6.34 8.35
C PRO A 96 16.29 4.87 8.49
N LEU A 97 16.98 4.37 7.47
CA LEU A 97 17.89 3.23 7.51
C LEU A 97 19.27 3.66 8.04
N VAL A 98 19.74 3.19 9.17
CA VAL A 98 21.06 3.59 9.72
C VAL A 98 22.09 2.48 9.46
N VAL A 99 23.26 2.82 8.90
CA VAL A 99 24.39 1.89 8.79
C VAL A 99 25.56 2.39 9.62
N THR A 100 25.97 1.53 10.54
CA THR A 100 27.15 1.67 11.37
C THR A 100 28.34 0.98 10.70
N LYS A 101 29.39 0.61 11.44
CA LYS A 101 30.53 -0.12 10.87
C LYS A 101 30.18 -1.57 10.58
N ASP A 102 29.38 -2.18 11.44
CA ASP A 102 29.13 -3.63 11.42
C ASP A 102 27.68 -3.96 11.05
N ASP A 103 26.73 -3.05 11.34
CA ASP A 103 25.30 -3.36 11.32
C ASP A 103 24.43 -2.33 10.58
N VAL A 104 23.29 -2.83 10.09
CA VAL A 104 22.17 -2.08 9.50
C VAL A 104 21.02 -2.04 10.51
N TYR A 105 20.46 -0.86 10.77
CA TYR A 105 19.32 -0.65 11.65
C TYR A 105 18.17 0.04 10.91
N ILE A 106 16.96 -0.49 11.05
CA ILE A 106 15.72 0.08 10.52
C ILE A 106 15.09 0.89 11.66
N LEU A 107 15.10 2.23 11.57
CA LEU A 107 14.55 3.08 12.64
C LEU A 107 13.08 3.45 12.44
N ASP A 108 12.62 3.44 11.19
CA ASP A 108 11.23 3.71 10.83
C ASP A 108 10.88 2.92 9.57
N LEU A 109 9.62 2.51 9.46
CA LEU A 109 9.12 1.71 8.35
C LEU A 109 7.67 2.08 8.04
N ALA A 110 7.42 2.46 6.80
CA ALA A 110 6.09 2.62 6.25
C ALA A 110 5.89 1.60 5.12
N ALA A 111 4.79 0.86 5.14
CA ALA A 111 4.58 -0.22 4.18
C ALA A 111 3.11 -0.40 3.80
N LYS A 112 2.90 -1.01 2.63
CA LYS A 112 1.62 -1.56 2.17
C LYS A 112 1.87 -2.92 1.54
N VAL A 113 0.94 -3.85 1.77
CA VAL A 113 0.92 -5.17 1.13
C VAL A 113 -0.36 -5.33 0.33
N ASP A 114 -0.34 -6.24 -0.65
CA ASP A 114 -1.53 -6.59 -1.42
C ASP A 114 -2.45 -7.48 -0.59
N GLY A 115 -3.48 -6.92 0.03
CA GLY A 115 -4.44 -7.67 0.85
C GLY A 115 -5.09 -8.87 0.14
N MET A 116 -5.14 -8.87 -1.20
CA MET A 116 -5.66 -10.01 -1.96
C MET A 116 -4.71 -11.22 -1.95
N ALA A 117 -3.42 -11.03 -1.64
CA ALA A 117 -2.43 -12.11 -1.54
C ALA A 117 -2.49 -12.88 -0.22
N ASP A 118 -3.46 -12.62 0.67
CA ASP A 118 -3.59 -13.31 1.96
C ASP A 118 -3.60 -14.83 1.79
N TYR A 119 -4.34 -15.37 0.81
CA TYR A 119 -4.39 -16.82 0.57
C TYR A 119 -3.02 -17.44 0.20
N ILE A 120 -2.10 -16.65 -0.34
CA ILE A 120 -0.72 -17.07 -0.65
C ILE A 120 0.17 -16.90 0.58
N CYS A 121 0.04 -15.75 1.25
CA CYS A 121 0.97 -15.31 2.28
C CYS A 121 0.55 -15.68 3.71
N LYS A 122 -0.62 -16.29 3.92
CA LYS A 122 -1.19 -16.58 5.27
C LYS A 122 -0.20 -17.25 6.22
N VAL A 123 0.61 -18.18 5.71
CA VAL A 123 1.63 -18.89 6.51
C VAL A 123 2.72 -17.94 7.04
N LYS A 124 3.09 -16.91 6.25
CA LYS A 124 4.11 -15.93 6.62
C LYS A 124 3.52 -14.72 7.35
N TRP A 125 2.36 -14.24 6.93
CA TRP A 125 1.69 -13.06 7.50
C TRP A 125 1.02 -13.36 8.84
N GLY A 126 0.53 -14.58 9.05
CA GLY A 126 -0.27 -14.92 10.23
C GLY A 126 -1.58 -14.15 10.25
N ASP A 127 -1.92 -13.57 11.41
CA ASP A 127 -3.11 -12.74 11.59
C ASP A 127 -2.72 -11.27 11.49
N ILE A 128 -2.32 -10.86 10.29
CA ILE A 128 -1.95 -9.47 10.00
C ILE A 128 -3.17 -8.55 10.11
N GLU A 129 -2.99 -7.39 10.74
CA GLU A 129 -4.02 -6.37 10.88
C GLU A 129 -3.78 -5.20 9.92
N PHE A 130 -4.86 -4.68 9.32
CA PHE A 130 -4.83 -3.50 8.47
C PHE A 130 -5.41 -2.30 9.24
N PRO A 131 -4.58 -1.47 9.88
CA PRO A 131 -5.08 -0.38 10.70
C PRO A 131 -5.79 0.68 9.84
N PRO A 132 -6.87 1.31 10.36
CA PRO A 132 -7.50 2.43 9.68
C PRO A 132 -6.52 3.62 9.59
N PRO A 133 -6.77 4.56 8.65
CA PRO A 133 -5.98 5.79 8.60
C PRO A 133 -6.12 6.58 9.91
N PHE A 134 -5.06 7.33 10.25
CA PHE A 134 -5.05 8.16 11.44
C PHE A 134 -6.26 9.10 11.50
N GLY A 135 -6.90 9.18 12.67
CA GLY A 135 -8.09 10.01 12.90
C GLY A 135 -9.42 9.30 12.62
N ARG A 136 -9.41 8.06 12.14
CA ARG A 136 -10.61 7.22 12.03
C ARG A 136 -10.60 6.13 13.10
N GLU A 137 -11.74 5.93 13.73
CA GLU A 137 -11.97 4.81 14.64
C GLU A 137 -12.20 3.52 13.84
N ALA A 138 -11.65 2.41 14.31
CA ALA A 138 -12.01 1.10 13.80
C ALA A 138 -13.36 0.69 14.40
N TYR A 139 -14.35 0.43 13.55
CA TYR A 139 -15.67 -0.01 13.99
C TYR A 139 -15.81 -1.54 13.86
N PRO A 140 -16.43 -2.23 14.83
CA PRO A 140 -16.62 -3.67 14.76
C PRO A 140 -17.49 -4.09 13.57
N GLU A 141 -18.42 -3.23 13.14
CA GLU A 141 -19.25 -3.46 11.96
C GLU A 141 -18.42 -3.51 10.66
N GLU A 142 -17.38 -2.69 10.55
CA GLU A 142 -16.47 -2.71 9.39
C GLU A 142 -15.64 -3.98 9.35
N ALA A 143 -15.17 -4.44 10.51
CA ALA A 143 -14.45 -5.70 10.64
C ALA A 143 -15.34 -6.91 10.29
N TYR A 144 -16.62 -6.87 10.68
CA TYR A 144 -17.59 -7.91 10.33
C TYR A 144 -17.81 -7.99 8.82
N ILE A 145 -18.06 -6.86 8.14
CA ILE A 145 -18.22 -6.85 6.68
C ILE A 145 -16.93 -7.27 5.96
N ALA A 146 -15.76 -6.87 6.46
CA ALA A 146 -14.48 -7.30 5.91
C ALA A 146 -14.24 -8.82 6.06
N ASP A 147 -14.69 -9.43 7.16
CA ASP A 147 -14.62 -10.88 7.36
C ASP A 147 -15.58 -11.64 6.42
N LEU A 148 -16.79 -11.12 6.19
CA LEU A 148 -17.74 -11.67 5.20
C LEU A 148 -17.17 -11.60 3.77
N ASP A 149 -16.59 -10.45 3.41
CA ASP A 149 -15.94 -10.21 2.13
C ASP A 149 -14.80 -11.20 1.87
N ALA A 150 -13.90 -11.37 2.85
CA ALA A 150 -12.76 -12.27 2.73
C ALA A 150 -13.16 -13.74 2.57
N LYS A 151 -14.37 -14.12 2.98
CA LYS A 151 -14.92 -15.49 2.89
C LYS A 151 -15.87 -15.69 1.71
N SER A 152 -16.04 -14.66 0.87
CA SER A 152 -16.97 -14.68 -0.25
C SER A 152 -16.27 -14.50 -1.60
N GLY A 153 -16.90 -15.00 -2.66
CA GLY A 153 -16.54 -14.61 -4.03
C GLY A 153 -17.20 -13.29 -4.47
N ALA A 154 -18.15 -12.78 -3.67
CA ALA A 154 -18.74 -11.46 -3.84
C ALA A 154 -17.84 -10.39 -3.20
N SER A 155 -17.98 -9.14 -3.63
CA SER A 155 -17.37 -8.00 -2.94
C SER A 155 -18.39 -7.39 -2.00
N LEU A 156 -18.02 -7.24 -0.73
CA LEU A 156 -18.79 -6.61 0.33
C LEU A 156 -17.89 -5.57 0.99
N LYS A 157 -18.24 -4.29 0.92
CA LYS A 157 -17.41 -3.22 1.47
C LYS A 157 -18.26 -2.27 2.29
N LEU A 158 -17.76 -1.94 3.48
CA LEU A 158 -18.35 -0.94 4.35
C LEU A 158 -17.27 -0.04 4.95
N THR A 159 -17.59 1.24 5.02
CA THR A 159 -16.78 2.27 5.67
C THR A 159 -17.73 3.30 6.26
N LEU A 160 -17.67 3.48 7.57
CA LEU A 160 -18.37 4.52 8.30
C LEU A 160 -17.59 5.83 8.18
N LEU A 161 -18.30 6.89 7.82
CA LEU A 161 -17.79 8.25 7.67
C LEU A 161 -18.28 9.14 8.81
N ASN A 162 -19.59 9.14 9.05
CA ASN A 162 -20.24 9.84 10.14
C ASN A 162 -21.37 8.95 10.69
N PRO A 163 -21.13 8.17 11.76
CA PRO A 163 -22.16 7.29 12.34
C PRO A 163 -23.44 8.00 12.79
N LYS A 164 -23.42 9.33 12.92
CA LYS A 164 -24.58 10.17 13.27
C LYS A 164 -25.23 10.86 12.06
N GLY A 165 -24.71 10.62 10.85
CA GLY A 165 -25.26 11.16 9.61
C GLY A 165 -26.63 10.56 9.29
N GLN A 166 -27.47 11.34 8.62
CA GLN A 166 -28.83 10.93 8.24
C GLN A 166 -28.93 10.20 6.90
N ILE A 167 -27.91 10.32 6.04
CA ILE A 167 -27.92 9.76 4.69
C ILE A 167 -27.12 8.46 4.71
N TRP A 168 -27.83 7.34 4.61
CA TRP A 168 -27.24 5.99 4.55
C TRP A 168 -27.40 5.41 3.15
N THR A 169 -26.37 4.70 2.69
CA THR A 169 -26.35 4.11 1.35
C THR A 169 -26.07 2.61 1.41
N MET A 170 -26.80 1.85 0.61
CA MET A 170 -26.58 0.42 0.36
C MET A 170 -26.71 0.22 -1.15
N VAL A 171 -25.59 0.33 -1.87
CA VAL A 171 -25.57 0.44 -3.33
C VAL A 171 -24.92 -0.78 -3.95
N ALA A 172 -25.58 -1.36 -4.96
CA ALA A 172 -25.04 -2.48 -5.72
C ALA A 172 -23.97 -1.99 -6.73
N GLY A 173 -22.74 -2.49 -6.60
CA GLY A 173 -21.65 -2.23 -7.52
C GLY A 173 -20.78 -1.02 -7.18
N GLY A 174 -19.46 -1.22 -7.15
CA GLY A 174 -18.48 -0.18 -6.83
C GLY A 174 -18.48 1.04 -7.76
N GLY A 175 -18.90 0.90 -9.02
CA GLY A 175 -19.07 2.06 -9.92
C GLY A 175 -20.25 2.94 -9.51
N ALA A 176 -21.37 2.31 -9.15
CA ALA A 176 -22.57 3.03 -8.74
C ALA A 176 -22.39 3.67 -7.36
N SER A 177 -21.78 2.98 -6.39
CA SER A 177 -21.54 3.53 -5.05
C SER A 177 -20.77 4.86 -5.09
N ASN A 178 -19.77 4.97 -5.98
CA ASN A 178 -19.06 6.23 -6.24
C ASN A 178 -19.99 7.31 -6.78
N VAL A 179 -20.76 7.03 -7.84
CA VAL A 179 -21.68 8.00 -8.46
C VAL A 179 -22.73 8.52 -7.46
N TYR A 180 -23.30 7.65 -6.63
CA TYR A 180 -24.23 8.06 -5.60
C TYR A 180 -23.57 8.93 -4.53
N SER A 181 -22.37 8.56 -4.08
CA SER A 181 -21.63 9.32 -3.07
C SER A 181 -21.26 10.72 -3.59
N ASP A 182 -20.78 10.82 -4.83
CA ASP A 182 -20.48 12.09 -5.49
C ASP A 182 -21.74 12.96 -5.60
N THR A 183 -22.85 12.37 -6.04
CA THR A 183 -24.13 13.10 -6.17
C THR A 183 -24.62 13.63 -4.81
N ILE A 184 -24.50 12.84 -3.74
CA ILE A 184 -24.85 13.30 -2.38
C ILE A 184 -23.97 14.47 -1.97
N CYS A 185 -22.67 14.40 -2.24
CA CYS A 185 -21.73 15.47 -1.96
C CYS A 185 -22.06 16.75 -2.74
N ASP A 186 -22.32 16.63 -4.05
CA ASP A 186 -22.65 17.74 -4.96
C ASP A 186 -23.94 18.47 -4.54
N LEU A 187 -24.89 17.73 -3.97
CA LEU A 187 -26.14 18.28 -3.44
C LEU A 187 -26.02 18.81 -2.00
N GLY A 188 -24.80 18.89 -1.45
CA GLY A 188 -24.51 19.45 -0.13
C GLY A 188 -24.70 18.49 1.05
N GLY A 189 -24.91 17.19 0.79
CA GLY A 189 -25.16 16.17 1.81
C GLY A 189 -23.90 15.60 2.48
N VAL A 190 -22.70 16.10 2.16
CA VAL A 190 -21.42 15.52 2.60
C VAL A 190 -21.29 15.36 4.12
N ILE A 191 -21.83 16.29 4.91
CA ILE A 191 -21.77 16.23 6.38
C ILE A 191 -22.72 15.16 6.94
N GLU A 192 -23.82 14.91 6.24
CA GLU A 192 -24.87 13.97 6.64
C GLU A 192 -24.66 12.56 6.07
N LEU A 193 -23.70 12.37 5.16
CA LEU A 193 -23.36 11.06 4.60
C LEU A 193 -22.72 10.17 5.66
N ALA A 194 -23.42 9.11 6.03
CA ALA A 194 -23.03 8.27 7.14
C ALA A 194 -21.99 7.21 6.77
N ASN A 195 -22.09 6.65 5.58
CA ASN A 195 -21.25 5.54 5.14
C ASN A 195 -20.92 5.62 3.64
N TYR A 196 -19.80 4.99 3.28
CA TYR A 196 -19.46 4.56 1.94
C TYR A 196 -19.38 3.04 1.92
N GLY A 197 -20.00 2.39 0.95
CA GLY A 197 -19.98 0.95 0.84
C GLY A 197 -20.60 0.46 -0.46
N GLU A 198 -20.38 -0.81 -0.76
CA GLU A 198 -20.93 -1.46 -1.93
C GLU A 198 -21.09 -2.97 -1.71
N TYR A 199 -22.00 -3.57 -2.48
CA TYR A 199 -22.06 -5.03 -2.63
C TYR A 199 -22.12 -5.38 -4.12
N LEU A 200 -21.32 -6.36 -4.58
CA LEU A 200 -21.27 -6.77 -5.98
C LEU A 200 -20.82 -8.23 -6.14
N GLY A 201 -20.93 -8.79 -7.35
CA GLY A 201 -20.43 -10.15 -7.62
C GLY A 201 -21.41 -11.27 -7.24
N ALA A 202 -22.72 -10.96 -7.24
CA ALA A 202 -23.80 -11.88 -6.94
C ALA A 202 -23.71 -12.53 -5.53
N PRO A 203 -23.72 -11.72 -4.45
CA PRO A 203 -23.84 -12.26 -3.10
C PRO A 203 -25.13 -13.07 -2.93
N SER A 204 -25.13 -14.02 -1.99
CA SER A 204 -26.31 -14.80 -1.64
C SER A 204 -27.37 -13.94 -0.94
N GLU A 205 -28.58 -14.49 -0.80
CA GLU A 205 -29.64 -13.87 0.01
C GLU A 205 -29.19 -13.67 1.46
N GLU A 206 -28.53 -14.67 2.05
CA GLU A 206 -27.97 -14.62 3.41
C GLU A 206 -26.88 -13.55 3.53
N GLN A 207 -25.95 -13.47 2.58
CA GLN A 207 -24.90 -12.44 2.56
C GLN A 207 -25.41 -11.02 2.35
N THR A 208 -26.59 -10.87 1.74
CA THR A 208 -27.23 -9.55 1.56
C THR A 208 -28.05 -9.18 2.80
N TYR A 209 -28.49 -10.18 3.56
CA TYR A 209 -29.22 -10.00 4.81
C TYR A 209 -28.29 -9.66 5.97
N ASP A 210 -27.16 -10.37 6.06
CA ASP A 210 -26.06 -10.13 7.00
C ASP A 210 -25.38 -8.76 6.78
#